data_AF-A0A1J3C7E6-F1
#
_entry.id   AF-A0A1J3C7E6-F1
#
_cell.length_a   1.000
_cell.length_b   1.000
_cell.length_c   1.000
_cell.angle_alpha   90.00
_cell.angle_beta   90.00
_cell.angle_gamma   90.00
#
_symmetry.space_group_name_H-M   'P 1'
#
loop_
_entity.id
_entity.type
_entity.pdbx_description
1 polymer ?
#
loop_
_entity_poly.entity_id
_entity_poly.type
_entity_poly.pdbx_seq_one_letter_code
_entity_poly.pdbx_strand_id
1 'polypeptide(L)'
;PKCQCPERFSLKDPSDEYGDCMPNFEMQTCRPENKKSTDVDRYELIVLERTNFPYGDYEKYTNYDEKSCRNACLTDCFCAAVVFGTQCWKKRFPLSYGQIAPLGTNDG
;
A
#
# COMPACT_ATOMS: atom_id res chain seq x y z
N PRO A 1 -20.82 -6.97 1.04
CA PRO A 1 -19.61 -6.13 1.24
C PRO A 1 -19.34 -5.36 -0.05
N LYS A 2 -18.91 -4.11 0.01
CA LYS A 2 -18.61 -3.32 -1.19
C LYS A 2 -17.08 -3.25 -1.37
N CYS A 3 -16.56 -3.84 -2.44
CA CYS A 3 -15.14 -3.77 -2.80
C CYS A 3 -14.93 -2.62 -3.79
N GLN A 4 -13.81 -1.90 -3.64
CA GLN A 4 -13.43 -0.82 -4.55
C GLN A 4 -11.91 -0.82 -4.70
N CYS A 5 -11.43 -0.61 -5.92
CA CYS A 5 -10.01 -0.42 -6.14
C CYS A 5 -9.55 0.91 -5.53
N PRO A 6 -8.36 0.96 -4.90
CA PRO A 6 -7.75 2.20 -4.47
C PRO A 6 -7.54 3.17 -5.63
N GLU A 7 -7.31 4.45 -5.31
CA GLU A 7 -6.92 5.44 -6.31
C GLU A 7 -5.68 4.97 -7.09
N ARG A 8 -5.65 5.24 -8.40
CA ARG A 8 -4.64 4.74 -9.36
C ARG A 8 -4.66 3.24 -9.63
N PHE A 9 -5.69 2.53 -9.18
CA PHE A 9 -5.95 1.14 -9.55
C PHE A 9 -7.33 0.98 -10.18
N SER A 10 -7.45 0.01 -11.09
CA SER A 10 -8.69 -0.35 -11.77
C SER A 10 -8.90 -1.86 -11.74
N LEU A 11 -10.14 -2.31 -11.84
CA LEU A 11 -10.44 -3.73 -11.99
C LEU A 11 -9.71 -4.29 -13.21
N LYS A 12 -9.02 -5.41 -13.02
CA LYS A 12 -8.36 -6.15 -14.09
C LYS A 12 -9.37 -6.62 -15.14
N ASP A 13 -10.51 -7.09 -14.67
CA ASP A 13 -11.67 -7.44 -15.48
C ASP A 13 -12.85 -6.55 -15.05
N PRO A 14 -13.28 -5.58 -15.89
CA PRO A 14 -14.42 -4.71 -15.57
C PRO A 14 -15.75 -5.45 -15.36
N SER A 15 -15.85 -6.71 -15.81
CA SER A 15 -17.04 -7.54 -15.61
C SER A 15 -17.07 -8.28 -14.27
N ASP A 16 -15.95 -8.35 -13.56
CA ASP A 16 -15.84 -8.94 -12.22
C ASP A 16 -15.67 -7.84 -11.17
N GLU A 17 -16.80 -7.41 -10.57
CA GLU A 17 -16.81 -6.36 -9.55
C GLU A 17 -16.04 -6.72 -8.26
N TYR A 18 -15.72 -8.00 -8.06
CA TYR A 18 -14.93 -8.50 -6.93
C TYR A 18 -13.53 -8.97 -7.34
N GLY A 19 -13.16 -8.73 -8.59
CA GLY A 19 -11.88 -9.15 -9.16
C GLY A 19 -10.69 -8.34 -8.67
N ASP A 20 -9.50 -8.76 -9.11
CA ASP A 20 -8.25 -8.12 -8.73
C ASP A 20 -8.15 -6.69 -9.30
N CYS A 21 -7.53 -5.82 -8.51
CA CYS A 21 -7.17 -4.48 -8.95
C CYS A 21 -5.74 -4.46 -9.52
N MET A 22 -5.57 -3.82 -10.68
CA MET A 22 -4.28 -3.57 -11.32
C MET A 22 -4.00 -2.07 -11.34
N PRO A 23 -2.73 -1.64 -11.23
CA PRO A 23 -2.39 -0.23 -11.40
C PRO A 23 -2.79 0.24 -12.80
N ASN A 24 -3.35 1.44 -12.88
CA ASN A 24 -3.69 2.09 -14.15
C ASN A 24 -2.57 3.00 -14.68
N PHE A 25 -1.35 2.77 -14.20
CA PHE A 25 -0.12 3.46 -14.55
C PHE A 25 1.04 2.45 -14.65
N GLU A 26 2.13 2.85 -15.30
CA GLU A 26 3.33 2.02 -15.41
C GLU A 26 4.02 1.91 -14.04
N MET A 27 3.94 0.73 -13.42
CA MET A 27 4.69 0.45 -12.19
C MET A 27 6.17 0.27 -12.49
N GLN A 28 7.01 0.94 -11.71
CA GLN A 28 8.44 0.69 -11.73
C GLN A 28 8.71 -0.74 -11.27
N THR A 29 9.54 -1.44 -12.04
CA THR A 29 9.96 -2.80 -11.70
C THR A 29 11.34 -2.76 -11.07
N CYS A 30 11.57 -3.56 -10.02
CA CYS A 30 12.86 -3.67 -9.33
C CYS A 30 13.93 -4.44 -10.11
N ARG A 31 14.02 -4.19 -11.43
CA ARG A 31 15.06 -4.75 -12.28
C ARG A 31 16.40 -4.10 -11.97
N PRO A 32 17.53 -4.83 -12.08
CA PRO A 32 18.87 -4.29 -11.82
C PRO A 32 19.16 -2.98 -12.56
N GLU A 33 18.60 -2.84 -13.76
CA GLU A 33 18.73 -1.70 -14.67
C GLU A 33 17.99 -0.46 -14.14
N ASN A 34 16.90 -0.67 -13.38
CA ASN A 34 16.08 0.36 -12.75
C ASN A 34 16.50 0.65 -11.30
N LYS A 35 17.40 -0.16 -10.71
CA LYS A 35 17.96 0.08 -9.36
C LYS A 35 18.82 1.34 -9.28
N LYS A 36 19.24 1.90 -10.42
CA LYS A 36 20.00 3.16 -10.52
C LYS A 36 19.12 4.41 -10.57
N SER A 37 17.80 4.29 -10.58
CA SER A 37 16.91 5.44 -10.40
C SER A 37 16.93 5.84 -8.94
N THR A 38 17.96 6.58 -8.54
CA THR A 38 18.06 7.33 -7.28
C THR A 38 17.04 8.46 -7.16
N ASP A 39 16.08 8.57 -8.10
CA ASP A 39 14.94 9.48 -7.99
C ASP A 39 13.94 8.92 -6.95
N VAL A 40 14.28 9.08 -5.67
CA VAL A 40 13.31 9.03 -4.56
C VAL A 40 12.14 10.00 -4.83
N ASP A 41 12.35 11.00 -5.69
CA ASP A 41 11.38 12.00 -6.14
C ASP A 41 10.31 11.49 -7.12
N ARG A 42 10.33 10.20 -7.53
CA ARG A 42 9.34 9.64 -8.48
C ARG A 42 8.20 8.84 -7.84
N TYR A 43 8.26 8.57 -6.54
CA TYR A 43 7.27 7.74 -5.87
C TYR A 43 6.44 8.56 -4.91
N GLU A 44 5.13 8.35 -4.96
CA GLU A 44 4.18 8.90 -4.00
C GLU A 44 3.47 7.77 -3.26
N LEU A 45 3.19 7.99 -1.97
CA LEU A 45 2.30 7.15 -1.19
C LEU A 45 0.95 7.86 -1.09
N ILE A 46 -0.11 7.20 -1.58
CA ILE A 46 -1.48 7.67 -1.40
C ILE A 46 -1.96 7.21 -0.02
N VAL A 47 -2.47 8.14 0.78
CA VAL A 47 -2.96 7.83 2.13
C VAL A 47 -4.34 7.21 2.04
N LEU A 48 -4.48 5.99 2.55
CA LEU A 48 -5.75 5.30 2.72
C LEU A 48 -6.15 5.33 4.20
N GLU A 49 -7.02 6.27 4.55
CA GLU A 49 -7.45 6.47 5.92
C GLU A 49 -8.13 5.22 6.50
N ARG A 50 -7.75 4.85 7.73
CA ARG A 50 -8.34 3.73 8.50
C ARG A 50 -8.38 2.40 7.72
N THR A 51 -7.45 2.22 6.80
CA THR A 51 -7.36 1.03 5.95
C THR A 51 -6.24 0.13 6.41
N ASN A 52 -6.50 -1.17 6.48
CA ASN A 52 -5.46 -2.17 6.72
C ASN A 52 -5.52 -3.27 5.66
N PHE A 53 -4.34 -3.79 5.31
CA PHE A 53 -4.16 -4.98 4.50
C PHE A 53 -3.48 -6.03 5.40
N PRO A 54 -4.21 -6.99 5.99
CA PRO A 54 -3.68 -7.85 7.05
C PRO A 54 -2.59 -8.84 6.62
N TYR A 55 -2.30 -8.94 5.32
CA TYR A 55 -1.29 -9.84 4.78
C TYR A 55 -0.22 -9.08 3.98
N GLY A 56 0.84 -9.78 3.61
CA GLY A 56 1.92 -9.24 2.79
C GLY A 56 2.97 -8.45 3.56
N ASP A 57 2.91 -8.44 4.90
CA ASP A 57 3.96 -7.91 5.76
C ASP A 57 5.27 -8.68 5.56
N TYR A 58 6.37 -7.96 5.38
CA TYR A 58 7.70 -8.57 5.32
C TYR A 58 8.72 -7.93 6.26
N GLU A 59 8.43 -6.72 6.76
CA GLU A 59 9.32 -6.02 7.69
C GLU A 59 8.52 -5.14 8.63
N LYS A 60 9.03 -4.98 9.87
CA LYS A 60 8.36 -4.28 10.96
C LYS A 60 9.34 -3.39 11.70
N TYR A 61 8.95 -2.16 11.99
CA TYR A 61 9.70 -1.26 12.86
C TYR A 61 8.83 -0.76 14.02
N THR A 62 9.35 -0.89 15.25
CA THR A 62 8.64 -0.49 16.48
C THR A 62 9.02 0.90 16.97
N ASN A 63 10.10 1.47 16.45
CA ASN A 63 10.67 2.75 16.86
C ASN A 63 10.53 3.83 15.79
N TYR A 64 9.80 3.56 14.70
CA TYR A 64 9.58 4.52 13.62
C TYR A 64 8.35 5.37 13.90
N ASP A 65 8.47 6.67 13.66
CA ASP A 65 7.31 7.54 13.48
C ASP A 65 6.73 7.37 12.07
N GLU A 66 5.58 8.01 11.82
CA GLU A 66 4.88 7.91 10.54
C GLU A 66 5.77 8.34 9.36
N LYS A 67 6.55 9.41 9.55
CA LYS A 67 7.45 9.94 8.53
C LYS A 67 8.56 8.94 8.19
N SER A 68 9.21 8.37 9.20
CA SER A 68 10.24 7.33 9.02
C SER A 68 9.66 6.09 8.36
N CYS A 69 8.43 5.72 8.74
CA CYS A 69 7.72 4.60 8.14
C CYS A 69 7.48 4.82 6.64
N ARG A 70 6.95 5.98 6.24
CA ARG A 70 6.75 6.35 4.83
C ARG A 70 8.07 6.32 4.06
N ASN A 71 9.13 6.93 4.59
CA ASN A 71 10.45 6.97 3.95
C ASN A 71 11.06 5.57 3.75
N ALA A 72 10.85 4.66 4.69
CA ALA A 72 11.34 3.29 4.60
C ALA A 72 10.70 2.51 3.44
N CYS A 73 9.52 2.93 2.99
CA CYS A 73 8.87 2.39 1.80
C CYS A 73 9.35 3.07 0.52
N LEU A 74 9.37 4.40 0.51
CA LEU A 74 9.81 5.20 -0.65
C LEU A 74 11.25 4.90 -1.10
N THR A 75 12.08 4.40 -0.20
CA THR A 75 13.48 4.02 -0.46
C THR A 75 13.69 2.52 -0.72
N ASP A 76 12.63 1.71 -0.64
CA ASP A 76 12.68 0.28 -0.92
C ASP A 76 11.80 -0.05 -2.12
N CYS A 77 12.43 -0.40 -3.24
CA CYS A 77 11.74 -0.72 -4.47
C CYS A 77 10.69 -1.84 -4.31
N PHE A 78 10.90 -2.81 -3.40
CA PHE A 78 9.96 -3.90 -3.19
C PHE A 78 8.77 -3.52 -2.31
N CYS A 79 8.80 -2.34 -1.69
CA CYS A 79 7.72 -1.87 -0.85
C CYS A 79 6.55 -1.38 -1.69
N ALA A 80 5.38 -1.98 -1.45
CA ALA A 80 4.12 -1.61 -2.09
C ALA A 80 3.29 -0.65 -1.22
N ALA A 81 3.37 -0.80 0.11
CA ALA A 81 2.63 0.04 1.06
C ALA A 81 3.27 -0.04 2.45
N VAL A 82 2.89 0.93 3.29
CA VAL A 82 3.09 0.85 4.74
C VAL A 82 1.77 1.00 5.47
N VAL A 83 1.61 0.25 6.56
CA VAL A 83 0.53 0.48 7.53
C VAL A 83 1.16 1.00 8.81
N PHE A 84 0.75 2.19 9.22
CA PHE A 84 1.21 2.83 10.43
C PHE A 84 0.07 2.92 11.44
N GLY A 85 0.31 2.39 12.64
CA GLY A 85 -0.56 2.54 13.81
C GLY A 85 0.30 2.92 15.01
N THR A 86 0.53 1.98 15.92
CA THR A 86 1.60 2.09 16.94
C THR A 86 2.95 1.63 16.42
N GLN A 87 2.95 0.88 15.33
CA GLN A 87 4.12 0.26 14.72
C GLN A 87 4.03 0.45 13.20
N CYS A 88 5.19 0.45 12.56
CA CYS A 88 5.31 0.51 11.11
C CYS A 88 5.40 -0.90 10.54
N TRP A 89 4.56 -1.19 9.55
CA TRP A 89 4.55 -2.46 8.83
C TRP A 89 4.75 -2.22 7.34
N LYS A 90 5.85 -2.73 6.78
CA LYS A 90 6.12 -2.68 5.33
C LYS A 90 5.50 -3.88 4.64
N LYS A 91 4.82 -3.61 3.53
CA LYS A 91 4.06 -4.58 2.75
C LYS A 91 4.59 -4.68 1.33
N ARG A 92 4.53 -5.88 0.77
CA ARG A 92 4.83 -6.16 -0.65
C ARG A 92 3.56 -6.57 -1.40
N PHE A 93 3.56 -6.42 -2.72
CA PHE A 93 2.48 -6.95 -3.55
C PHE A 93 2.43 -8.50 -3.52
N PRO A 94 1.24 -9.10 -3.68
CA PRO A 94 -0.06 -8.45 -3.74
C PRO A 94 -0.53 -7.96 -2.35
N LEU A 95 -1.26 -6.84 -2.32
CA LEU A 95 -1.97 -6.38 -1.12
C LEU A 95 -3.33 -7.08 -1.09
N SER A 96 -3.59 -7.89 -0.06
CA SER A 96 -4.78 -8.73 0.00
C SER A 96 -5.62 -8.45 1.23
N TYR A 97 -6.94 -8.71 1.11
CA TYR A 97 -7.92 -8.53 2.18
C TYR A 97 -7.96 -7.11 2.77
N GLY A 98 -7.77 -6.10 1.91
CA GLY A 98 -7.88 -4.70 2.30
C GLY A 98 -9.24 -4.37 2.91
N GLN A 99 -9.25 -3.77 4.09
CA GLN A 99 -10.47 -3.41 4.81
C GLN A 99 -10.35 -2.01 5.39
N ILE A 100 -11.42 -1.24 5.23
CA ILE A 100 -11.60 0.05 5.90
C ILE A 100 -12.30 -0.23 7.21
N ALA A 101 -11.72 0.19 8.33
CA ALA A 101 -12.38 0.07 9.63
C ALA A 101 -13.71 0.85 9.60
N PRO A 102 -14.78 0.38 10.26
CA PRO A 102 -16.01 1.15 10.42
C PRO A 102 -15.70 2.51 11.06
N LEU A 103 -16.37 3.58 10.63
CA LEU A 103 -16.38 4.81 11.42
C LEU A 103 -17.09 4.44 12.72
N GLY A 104 -16.43 4.64 13.87
CA GLY A 104 -17.04 4.28 15.14
C GLY A 104 -18.41 4.93 15.26
N THR A 105 -19.47 4.13 15.24
CA THR A 105 -20.69 4.55 15.92
C THR A 105 -20.31 4.57 17.38
N ASN A 106 -20.41 5.74 18.01
CA ASN A 106 -20.44 5.82 19.45
C ASN A 106 -21.72 5.09 19.90
N ASP A 107 -21.65 3.78 20.06
CA ASP A 107 -22.60 3.04 20.88
C ASP A 107 -21.90 2.84 22.23
N GLY A 108 -22.26 3.72 23.16
CA GLY A 108 -21.82 3.70 24.55
C GLY A 108 -22.46 2.59 25.37
#